data_AF-A0A136N682-F1
#
_entry.id   AF-A0A136N682-F1
#
_cell.length_a   1.000
_cell.length_b   1.000
_cell.length_c   1.000
_cell.angle_alpha   90.00
_cell.angle_beta   90.00
_cell.angle_gamma   90.00
#
_symmetry.space_group_name_H-M   'P 1'
#
loop_
_entity.id
_entity.type
_entity.pdbx_description
1 polymer ?
#
loop_
_entity_poly.entity_id
_entity_poly.type
_entity_poly.pdbx_seq_one_letter_code
_entity_poly.pdbx_strand_id
1 'polypeptide(L)'
;MRIIGGTHGGRKFHPPTKMPARPTTDIAKEGLFNILQNMIDFSSIRTLDLFGGTGSISYELASRGCEDLTIVEQDQNLVQFIKQNCTTFRFENFKVIRSEVFRFINHTQEHFDFIFAGPPYALKNIDDIPKIIFEKNLLNENGIFVLEHTPRNNYETFPFFLKSKNYGTTIFSFFKAAYLKEN
;
A
#
# COMPACT_ATOMS: atom_id res chain seq x y z
N MET A 1 13.07 8.79 7.13
CA MET A 1 11.89 8.97 6.26
C MET A 1 10.98 10.01 6.91
N ARG A 2 9.95 10.51 6.22
CA ARG A 2 8.96 11.43 6.81
C ARG A 2 7.56 11.20 6.25
N ILE A 3 6.55 11.62 7.00
CA ILE A 3 5.19 11.84 6.49
C ILE A 3 5.23 13.14 5.68
N ILE A 4 4.62 13.14 4.49
CA ILE A 4 4.71 14.24 3.52
C ILE A 4 3.62 15.27 3.81
N GLY A 5 2.35 14.86 3.76
CA GLY A 5 1.19 15.73 3.92
C GLY A 5 0.23 15.28 5.03
N GLY A 6 -0.91 15.97 5.12
CA GLY A 6 -1.94 15.71 6.12
C GLY A 6 -1.61 16.27 7.52
N THR A 7 -2.37 15.84 8.52
CA THR A 7 -2.30 16.29 9.93
C THR A 7 -0.94 16.06 10.58
N HIS A 8 -0.17 15.09 10.08
CA HIS A 8 1.15 14.70 10.56
C HIS A 8 2.28 15.03 9.56
N GLY A 9 2.00 15.86 8.55
CA GLY A 9 2.96 16.28 7.53
C GLY A 9 4.27 16.82 8.14
N GLY A 10 5.40 16.44 7.54
CA GLY A 10 6.75 16.81 7.98
C GLY A 10 7.32 15.97 9.12
N ARG A 11 6.53 15.16 9.82
CA ARG A 11 7.02 14.32 10.93
C ARG A 11 7.97 13.24 10.41
N LYS A 12 9.14 13.12 11.06
CA LYS A 12 10.19 12.15 10.70
C LYS A 12 10.07 10.87 11.52
N PHE A 13 10.45 9.76 10.90
CA PHE A 13 10.67 8.48 11.56
C PHE A 13 11.92 7.79 10.99
N HIS A 14 12.55 6.97 11.83
CA HIS A 14 13.86 6.39 11.55
C HIS A 14 13.71 4.87 11.47
N PRO A 15 13.64 4.29 10.25
CA PRO A 15 13.52 2.86 10.09
C PRO A 15 14.77 2.12 10.61
N PRO A 16 14.65 0.82 10.96
CA PRO A 16 15.79 -0.01 11.30
C PRO A 16 16.85 -0.04 10.19
N THR A 17 18.13 -0.21 10.57
CA THR A 17 19.27 -0.11 9.63
C THR A 17 19.36 -1.25 8.62
N LYS A 18 18.77 -2.42 8.92
CA LYS A 18 18.69 -3.56 8.00
C LYS A 18 17.24 -3.79 7.63
N MET A 19 16.87 -3.43 6.40
CA MET A 19 15.55 -3.73 5.85
C MET A 19 15.68 -4.54 4.57
N PRO A 20 14.78 -5.52 4.34
CA PRO A 20 14.79 -6.36 3.13
C PRO A 20 14.34 -5.61 1.88
N ALA A 21 13.69 -4.45 2.03
CA ALA A 21 13.19 -3.64 0.93
C ALA A 21 13.76 -2.22 0.97
N ARG A 22 13.90 -1.60 -0.20
CA ARG A 22 14.23 -0.18 -0.31
C ARG A 22 13.00 0.65 0.05
N PRO A 23 13.14 1.72 0.86
CA PRO A 23 12.01 2.59 1.16
C PRO A 23 11.54 3.34 -0.09
N THR A 24 10.22 3.48 -0.24
CA THR A 24 9.60 4.41 -1.19
C THR A 24 10.15 5.81 -0.95
N THR A 25 10.71 6.44 -1.98
CA THR A 25 11.30 7.78 -1.85
C THR A 25 10.22 8.81 -1.54
N ASP A 26 10.59 9.92 -0.90
CA ASP A 26 9.65 11.01 -0.63
C ASP A 26 8.99 11.54 -1.91
N ILE A 27 9.73 11.66 -3.02
CA ILE A 27 9.21 12.11 -4.32
C ILE A 27 8.18 11.13 -4.88
N ALA A 28 8.51 9.82 -4.87
CA ALA A 28 7.58 8.79 -5.34
C ALA A 28 6.32 8.76 -4.48
N LYS A 29 6.47 8.85 -3.15
CA LYS A 29 5.33 8.87 -2.22
C LYS A 29 4.47 10.12 -2.41
N GLU A 30 5.07 11.30 -2.49
CA GLU A 30 4.35 12.54 -2.80
C GLU A 30 3.58 12.43 -4.12
N GLY A 31 4.22 11.92 -5.17
CA GLY A 31 3.59 11.67 -6.46
C GLY A 31 2.40 10.71 -6.37
N LEU A 32 2.55 9.58 -5.67
CA LEU A 32 1.47 8.63 -5.41
C LEU A 32 0.28 9.32 -4.74
N PHE A 33 0.51 10.02 -3.63
CA PHE A 33 -0.58 10.63 -2.87
C PHE A 33 -1.23 11.82 -3.57
N ASN A 34 -0.51 12.55 -4.42
CA ASN A 34 -1.11 13.57 -5.28
C ASN A 34 -2.12 12.97 -6.27
N ILE A 35 -1.88 11.75 -6.74
CA ILE A 35 -2.82 11.03 -7.59
C ILE A 35 -4.00 10.53 -6.77
N LEU A 36 -3.73 9.90 -5.62
CA LEU A 36 -4.76 9.32 -4.75
C LEU A 36 -5.74 10.40 -4.22
N GLN A 37 -5.26 11.61 -3.94
CA GLN A 37 -6.09 12.74 -3.52
C GLN A 37 -7.24 13.07 -4.48
N ASN A 38 -7.08 12.75 -5.78
CA ASN A 38 -8.09 12.96 -6.81
C ASN A 38 -8.92 11.71 -7.10
N MET A 39 -8.61 10.58 -6.47
CA MET A 39 -9.24 9.28 -6.73
C MET A 39 -10.01 8.75 -5.52
N ILE A 40 -9.68 9.19 -4.31
CA ILE A 40 -10.15 8.61 -3.07
C ILE A 40 -10.50 9.72 -2.07
N ASP A 41 -11.64 9.58 -1.39
CA ASP A 41 -11.93 10.29 -0.15
C ASP A 41 -11.31 9.52 1.02
N PHE A 42 -10.20 10.01 1.54
CA PHE A 42 -9.44 9.31 2.60
C PHE A 42 -10.26 9.08 3.88
N SER A 43 -11.28 9.89 4.16
CA SER A 43 -12.03 9.81 5.41
C SER A 43 -13.07 8.70 5.46
N SER A 44 -13.42 8.12 4.31
CA SER A 44 -14.53 7.17 4.16
C SER A 44 -14.10 5.81 3.60
N ILE A 45 -12.80 5.50 3.66
CA ILE A 45 -12.23 4.27 3.10
C ILE A 45 -11.64 3.32 4.13
N ARG A 46 -11.71 2.04 3.78
CA ARG A 46 -11.00 0.95 4.41
C ARG A 46 -9.76 0.57 3.62
N THR A 47 -8.61 0.52 4.28
CA THR A 47 -7.31 0.34 3.61
C THR A 47 -6.58 -0.93 4.03
N LEU A 48 -5.85 -1.51 3.08
CA LEU A 48 -4.93 -2.63 3.29
C LEU A 48 -3.54 -2.29 2.74
N ASP A 49 -2.54 -2.24 3.61
CA ASP A 49 -1.13 -2.07 3.26
C ASP A 49 -0.43 -3.44 3.35
N LEU A 50 -0.21 -4.05 2.19
CA LEU A 50 0.52 -5.31 2.02
C LEU A 50 2.02 -5.03 1.96
N PHE A 51 2.79 -5.85 2.68
CA PHE A 51 4.23 -5.64 2.88
C PHE A 51 4.50 -4.31 3.60
N GLY A 52 3.84 -4.13 4.75
CA GLY A 52 3.80 -2.85 5.47
C GLY A 52 5.18 -2.23 5.72
N GLY A 53 6.23 -3.04 5.86
CA GLY A 53 7.61 -2.58 5.86
C GLY A 53 7.87 -1.59 7.00
N THR A 54 8.05 -0.32 6.66
CA THR A 54 8.24 0.76 7.65
C THR A 54 6.93 1.38 8.14
N GLY A 55 5.79 1.01 7.56
CA GLY A 55 4.49 1.65 7.73
C GLY A 55 4.35 2.98 6.99
N SER A 56 5.32 3.37 6.16
CA SER A 56 5.38 4.70 5.55
C SER A 56 4.15 5.09 4.72
N ILE A 57 3.52 4.13 4.03
CA ILE A 57 2.30 4.39 3.25
C ILE A 57 1.10 4.51 4.18
N SER A 58 0.94 3.57 5.11
CA SER A 58 -0.08 3.63 6.16
C SER A 58 -0.07 4.91 7.00
N TYR A 59 1.11 5.42 7.38
CA TYR A 59 1.20 6.69 8.12
C TYR A 59 0.74 7.88 7.28
N GLU A 60 1.00 7.85 5.99
CA GLU A 60 0.58 8.91 5.06
C GLU A 60 -0.94 8.87 4.83
N LEU A 61 -1.51 7.67 4.68
CA LEU A 61 -2.96 7.45 4.62
C LEU A 61 -3.66 8.01 5.86
N ALA A 62 -3.19 7.63 7.04
CA ALA A 62 -3.78 8.09 8.30
C ALA A 62 -3.58 9.60 8.53
N SER A 63 -2.41 10.14 8.18
CA SER A 63 -2.18 11.58 8.21
C SER A 63 -3.21 12.34 7.37
N ARG A 64 -3.68 11.74 6.27
CA ARG A 64 -4.68 12.31 5.35
C ARG A 64 -6.13 12.00 5.73
N GLY A 65 -6.35 11.32 6.85
CA GLY A 65 -7.69 11.12 7.42
C GLY A 65 -8.25 9.70 7.31
N CYS A 66 -7.47 8.72 6.83
CA CYS A 66 -7.92 7.33 6.91
C CYS A 66 -8.00 6.87 8.37
N GLU A 67 -9.09 6.19 8.71
CA GLU A 67 -9.32 5.69 10.07
C GLU A 67 -9.33 4.15 10.14
N ASP A 68 -9.71 3.43 9.08
CA ASP A 68 -9.63 1.96 9.05
C ASP A 68 -8.43 1.49 8.23
N LEU A 69 -7.32 1.20 8.92
CA LEU A 69 -6.08 0.76 8.31
C LEU A 69 -5.68 -0.63 8.78
N THR A 70 -5.63 -1.58 7.85
CA THR A 70 -5.03 -2.89 8.04
C THR A 70 -3.64 -2.93 7.42
N ILE A 71 -2.64 -3.37 8.18
CA ILE A 71 -1.26 -3.49 7.73
C ILE A 71 -0.81 -4.93 7.90
N VAL A 72 -0.33 -5.55 6.83
CA VAL A 72 0.19 -6.93 6.85
C VAL A 72 1.70 -6.91 6.68
N GLU A 73 2.41 -7.41 7.70
CA GLU A 73 3.86 -7.49 7.72
C GLU A 73 4.31 -8.81 8.33
N GLN A 74 5.34 -9.44 7.76
CA GLN A 74 5.83 -10.74 8.22
C GLN A 74 6.92 -10.62 9.29
N ASP A 75 7.81 -9.64 9.15
CA ASP A 75 8.94 -9.43 10.03
C ASP A 75 8.47 -8.86 11.39
N GLN A 76 8.73 -9.59 12.46
CA GLN A 76 8.32 -9.20 13.81
C GLN A 76 8.92 -7.86 14.26
N ASN A 77 10.15 -7.55 13.85
CA ASN A 77 10.80 -6.28 14.22
C ASN A 77 10.12 -5.11 13.51
N LEU A 78 9.74 -5.30 12.24
CA LEU A 78 8.98 -4.29 11.48
C LEU A 78 7.56 -4.13 12.01
N VAL A 79 6.88 -5.22 12.40
CA VAL A 79 5.59 -5.15 13.09
C VAL A 79 5.68 -4.31 14.36
N GLN A 80 6.70 -4.53 15.19
CA GLN A 80 6.87 -3.73 16.42
C GLN A 80 7.24 -2.28 16.12
N PHE A 81 8.08 -2.05 15.12
CA PHE A 81 8.40 -0.72 14.65
C PHE A 81 7.14 0.04 14.21
N ILE A 82 6.26 -0.61 13.45
CA ILE A 82 5.00 -0.02 13.00
C ILE A 82 4.13 0.35 14.18
N LYS A 83 3.90 -0.59 15.10
CA LYS A 83 3.09 -0.34 16.30
C LYS A 83 3.63 0.82 17.13
N GLN A 84 4.95 0.88 17.35
CA GLN A 84 5.58 1.96 18.11
C GLN A 84 5.39 3.34 17.46
N ASN A 85 5.51 3.42 16.13
CA ASN A 85 5.29 4.68 15.41
C ASN A 85 3.80 5.07 15.41
N CYS A 86 2.87 4.13 15.24
CA CYS A 86 1.44 4.40 15.39
C CYS A 86 1.14 4.99 16.79
N THR A 87 1.69 4.41 17.85
CA THR A 87 1.55 4.97 19.21
C THR A 87 2.18 6.37 19.33
N THR A 88 3.38 6.57 18.78
CA THR A 88 4.10 7.85 18.84
C THR A 88 3.35 8.96 18.10
N PHE A 89 2.72 8.62 16.97
CA PHE A 89 1.92 9.55 16.18
C PHE A 89 0.47 9.66 16.67
N ARG A 90 0.07 8.92 17.73
CA ARG A 90 -1.31 8.91 18.24
C ARG A 90 -2.33 8.59 17.15
N PHE A 91 -1.93 7.66 16.31
CA PHE A 91 -2.71 7.09 15.25
C PHE A 91 -3.62 6.00 15.85
N GLU A 92 -4.93 6.17 15.67
CA GLU A 92 -5.97 5.29 16.21
C GLU A 92 -6.49 4.32 15.15
N ASN A 93 -7.13 3.22 15.57
CA ASN A 93 -7.83 2.26 14.69
C ASN A 93 -6.95 1.52 13.65
N PHE A 94 -5.68 1.24 14.00
CA PHE A 94 -4.80 0.41 13.16
C PHE A 94 -4.85 -1.07 13.53
N LYS A 95 -5.01 -1.92 12.52
CA LYS A 95 -4.88 -3.37 12.62
C LYS A 95 -3.56 -3.83 12.01
N VAL A 96 -2.53 -3.99 12.83
CA VAL A 96 -1.23 -4.54 12.39
C VAL A 96 -1.23 -6.06 12.55
N ILE A 97 -1.27 -6.78 11.43
CA ILE A 97 -1.33 -8.24 11.35
C ILE A 97 0.05 -8.79 11.02
N ARG A 98 0.58 -9.65 11.90
CA ARG A 98 1.79 -10.40 11.59
C ARG A 98 1.46 -11.62 10.74
N SER A 99 1.69 -11.53 9.43
CA SER A 99 1.48 -12.65 8.51
C SER A 99 2.36 -12.53 7.27
N GLU A 100 2.64 -13.66 6.66
CA GLU A 100 3.07 -13.69 5.26
C GLU A 100 1.90 -13.22 4.38
N VAL A 101 2.20 -12.40 3.36
CA VAL A 101 1.18 -11.69 2.56
C VAL A 101 0.36 -12.65 1.72
N PHE A 102 0.98 -13.60 0.99
CA PHE A 102 0.25 -14.57 0.17
C PHE A 102 -0.68 -15.43 1.02
N ARG A 103 -0.27 -15.82 2.22
CA ARG A 103 -1.15 -16.48 3.18
C ARG A 103 -2.33 -15.60 3.55
N PHE A 104 -2.11 -14.33 3.88
CA PHE A 104 -3.18 -13.42 4.27
C PHE A 104 -4.22 -13.23 3.17
N ILE A 105 -3.79 -12.84 1.96
CA ILE A 105 -4.69 -12.54 0.84
C ILE A 105 -5.45 -13.77 0.33
N ASN A 106 -4.92 -14.98 0.56
CA ASN A 106 -5.63 -16.22 0.17
C ASN A 106 -6.74 -16.63 1.15
N HIS A 107 -6.71 -16.14 2.39
CA HIS A 107 -7.61 -16.60 3.46
C HIS A 107 -8.51 -15.51 4.04
N THR A 108 -8.15 -14.24 3.88
CA THR A 108 -9.00 -13.14 4.33
C THR A 108 -10.33 -13.15 3.57
N GLN A 109 -11.41 -12.84 4.29
CA GLN A 109 -12.74 -12.59 3.73
C GLN A 109 -13.10 -11.10 3.81
N GLU A 110 -12.12 -10.27 4.16
CA GLU A 110 -12.27 -8.83 4.28
C GLU A 110 -12.10 -8.17 2.91
N HIS A 111 -12.92 -7.14 2.66
CA HIS A 111 -12.86 -6.30 1.48
C HIS A 111 -12.36 -4.90 1.84
N PHE A 112 -11.71 -4.23 0.88
CA PHE A 112 -11.04 -2.95 1.06
C PHE A 112 -11.36 -1.98 -0.08
N ASP A 113 -11.39 -0.69 0.20
CA ASP A 113 -11.54 0.36 -0.81
C ASP A 113 -10.19 0.75 -1.41
N PHE A 114 -9.11 0.56 -0.65
CA PHE A 114 -7.76 0.80 -1.12
C PHE A 114 -6.81 -0.31 -0.67
N ILE A 115 -6.10 -0.90 -1.62
CA ILE A 115 -5.02 -1.84 -1.34
C ILE A 115 -3.72 -1.26 -1.89
N PHE A 116 -2.68 -1.21 -1.08
CA PHE A 116 -1.31 -0.94 -1.52
C PHE A 116 -0.47 -2.20 -1.35
N ALA A 117 0.43 -2.48 -2.29
CA ALA A 117 1.47 -3.49 -2.13
C ALA A 117 2.83 -2.94 -2.55
N GLY A 118 3.78 -2.95 -1.60
CA GLY A 118 5.19 -2.61 -1.83
C GLY A 118 6.12 -3.79 -1.62
N PRO A 119 6.04 -4.85 -2.45
CA PRO A 119 6.80 -6.07 -2.23
C PRO A 119 8.33 -5.85 -2.34
N PRO A 120 9.15 -6.64 -1.63
CA PRO A 120 10.60 -6.59 -1.79
C PRO A 120 11.02 -7.01 -3.21
N TYR A 121 12.06 -6.38 -3.76
CA TYR A 121 12.51 -6.62 -5.15
C TYR A 121 12.92 -8.07 -5.45
N ALA A 122 13.28 -8.85 -4.43
CA ALA A 122 13.64 -10.26 -4.59
C ALA A 122 12.42 -11.21 -4.66
N LEU A 123 11.20 -10.69 -4.50
CA LEU A 123 9.99 -11.49 -4.54
C LEU A 123 9.74 -12.00 -5.96
N LYS A 124 9.86 -13.32 -6.14
CA LYS A 124 9.77 -13.96 -7.47
C LYS A 124 8.34 -13.99 -8.03
N ASN A 125 7.34 -14.07 -7.15
CA ASN A 125 5.93 -14.23 -7.48
C ASN A 125 5.14 -12.93 -7.33
N ILE A 126 5.79 -11.77 -7.59
CA ILE A 126 5.14 -10.46 -7.55
C ILE A 126 3.90 -10.38 -8.47
N ASP A 127 3.95 -11.03 -9.62
CA ASP A 127 2.87 -11.05 -10.62
C ASP A 127 1.59 -11.74 -10.11
N ASP A 128 1.68 -12.54 -9.04
CA ASP A 128 0.52 -13.23 -8.48
C ASP A 128 -0.28 -12.33 -7.52
N ILE A 129 0.30 -11.23 -7.03
CA ILE A 129 -0.38 -10.29 -6.14
C ILE A 129 -1.64 -9.70 -6.80
N PRO A 130 -1.57 -9.03 -7.98
CA PRO A 130 -2.77 -8.53 -8.65
C PRO A 130 -3.76 -9.66 -8.96
N LYS A 131 -3.28 -10.81 -9.45
CA LYS A 131 -4.15 -11.95 -9.80
C LYS A 131 -4.99 -12.38 -8.60
N ILE A 132 -4.36 -12.63 -7.46
CA ILE A 132 -5.05 -13.11 -6.26
C ILE A 132 -5.99 -12.05 -5.71
N ILE A 133 -5.60 -10.76 -5.68
CA ILE A 133 -6.46 -9.67 -5.22
C ILE A 133 -7.79 -9.64 -6.00
N PHE A 134 -7.72 -9.77 -7.33
CA PHE A 134 -8.92 -9.77 -8.17
C PHE A 134 -9.68 -11.10 -8.15
N GLU A 135 -8.99 -12.24 -8.20
CA GLU A 135 -9.62 -13.58 -8.11
C GLU A 135 -10.38 -13.78 -6.79
N LYS A 136 -9.88 -13.21 -5.69
CA LYS A 136 -10.52 -13.26 -4.36
C LYS A 136 -11.47 -12.10 -4.11
N ASN A 137 -11.67 -11.20 -5.07
CA ASN A 137 -12.52 -10.01 -4.96
C ASN A 137 -12.20 -9.16 -3.71
N LEU A 138 -10.93 -8.96 -3.38
CA LEU A 138 -10.55 -8.25 -2.14
C LEU A 138 -10.83 -6.73 -2.18
N LEU A 139 -11.19 -6.19 -3.34
CA LEU A 139 -11.59 -4.80 -3.51
C LEU A 139 -13.12 -4.66 -3.49
N ASN A 140 -13.62 -3.60 -2.87
CA ASN A 140 -15.01 -3.16 -3.03
C ASN A 140 -15.28 -2.68 -4.48
N GLU A 141 -16.55 -2.45 -4.84
CA GLU A 141 -17.02 -2.13 -6.21
C GLU A 141 -16.27 -0.96 -6.87
N ASN A 142 -15.76 0.01 -6.09
CA ASN A 142 -14.95 1.12 -6.57
C ASN A 142 -13.50 1.12 -6.09
N GLY A 143 -13.06 0.00 -5.52
CA GLY A 143 -11.78 -0.13 -4.88
C GLY A 143 -10.61 0.03 -5.85
N ILE A 144 -9.52 0.59 -5.33
CA ILE A 144 -8.28 0.82 -6.07
C ILE A 144 -7.17 -0.03 -5.47
N PHE A 145 -6.46 -0.75 -6.34
CA PHE A 145 -5.23 -1.43 -5.97
C PHE A 145 -4.03 -0.70 -6.59
N VAL A 146 -2.98 -0.49 -5.80
CA VAL A 146 -1.70 0.06 -6.25
C VAL A 146 -0.57 -0.92 -5.94
N LEU A 147 0.15 -1.31 -6.99
CA LEU A 147 1.36 -2.12 -6.89
C LEU A 147 2.59 -1.25 -7.14
N GLU A 148 3.48 -1.14 -6.16
CA GLU A 148 4.82 -0.60 -6.34
C GLU A 148 5.75 -1.68 -6.91
N HIS A 149 6.45 -1.35 -8.00
CA HIS A 149 7.42 -2.25 -8.63
C HIS A 149 8.55 -1.46 -9.32
N THR A 150 9.47 -2.19 -9.94
CA THR A 150 10.58 -1.62 -10.72
C THR A 150 10.30 -1.72 -12.23
N PRO A 151 11.10 -1.05 -13.10
CA PRO A 151 10.99 -1.21 -14.55
C PRO A 151 11.19 -2.64 -15.09
N ARG A 152 11.55 -3.62 -14.24
CA ARG A 152 11.65 -5.04 -14.62
C ARG A 152 10.29 -5.73 -14.80
N ASN A 153 9.22 -5.12 -14.29
CA ASN A 153 7.86 -5.65 -14.39
C ASN A 153 6.99 -4.70 -15.22
N ASN A 154 6.05 -5.24 -15.99
CA ASN A 154 5.05 -4.49 -16.76
C ASN A 154 3.66 -5.10 -16.57
N TYR A 155 2.70 -4.28 -16.17
CA TYR A 155 1.31 -4.69 -15.89
C TYR A 155 0.28 -4.03 -16.81
N GLU A 156 0.70 -3.30 -17.85
CA GLU A 156 -0.22 -2.58 -18.75
C GLU A 156 -1.24 -3.50 -19.45
N THR A 157 -0.89 -4.77 -19.61
CA THR A 157 -1.78 -5.79 -20.21
C THR A 157 -2.53 -6.64 -19.18
N PHE A 158 -2.35 -6.39 -17.88
CA PHE A 158 -3.07 -7.15 -16.86
C PHE A 158 -4.54 -6.72 -16.80
N PRO A 159 -5.46 -7.65 -16.45
CA PRO A 159 -6.85 -7.30 -16.17
C PRO A 159 -6.96 -6.18 -15.13
N PHE A 160 -7.98 -5.34 -15.27
CA PHE A 160 -8.27 -4.21 -14.36
C PHE A 160 -7.19 -3.11 -14.29
N PHE A 161 -6.13 -3.19 -15.10
CA PHE A 161 -5.12 -2.14 -15.18
C PHE A 161 -5.76 -0.81 -15.60
N LEU A 162 -5.44 0.25 -14.86
CA LEU A 162 -5.95 1.60 -15.11
C LEU A 162 -4.86 2.51 -15.68
N LYS A 163 -3.72 2.60 -15.00
CA LYS A 163 -2.60 3.48 -15.38
C LYS A 163 -1.34 3.13 -14.60
N SER A 164 -0.18 3.58 -15.08
CA SER A 164 1.08 3.52 -14.34
C SER A 164 1.69 4.92 -14.18
N LYS A 165 2.51 5.11 -13.15
CA LYS A 165 3.31 6.33 -12.94
C LYS A 165 4.72 5.98 -12.50
N ASN A 166 5.69 6.53 -13.21
CA ASN A 166 7.11 6.26 -13.01
C ASN A 166 7.81 7.43 -12.30
N TYR A 167 8.55 7.11 -11.24
CA TYR A 167 9.39 8.01 -10.46
C TYR A 167 10.84 7.48 -10.43
N GLY A 168 11.41 7.26 -11.61
CA GLY A 168 12.76 6.76 -11.83
C GLY A 168 12.85 5.23 -11.77
N THR A 169 13.15 4.68 -10.59
CA THR A 169 13.27 3.23 -10.38
C THR A 169 12.05 2.63 -9.67
N THR A 170 11.14 3.48 -9.22
CA THR A 170 9.87 3.12 -8.60
C THR A 170 8.74 3.42 -9.58
N ILE A 171 7.92 2.42 -9.88
CA ILE A 171 6.73 2.54 -10.70
C ILE A 171 5.54 2.12 -9.85
N PHE A 172 4.46 2.91 -9.88
CA PHE A 172 3.17 2.52 -9.32
C PHE A 172 2.23 2.13 -10.46
N SER A 173 1.79 0.89 -10.48
CA SER A 173 0.70 0.43 -11.35
C SER A 173 -0.61 0.44 -10.57
N PHE A 174 -1.61 1.14 -11.12
CA PHE A 174 -2.93 1.31 -10.54
C PHE A 174 -3.91 0.39 -11.24
N PHE A 175 -4.78 -0.25 -10.47
CA PHE A 175 -5.84 -1.13 -10.94
C PHE A 175 -7.16 -0.74 -10.27
N LYS A 176 -8.30 -0.98 -10.94
CA LYS A 176 -9.63 -0.62 -10.42
C LYS A 176 -10.65 -1.74 -10.62
N ALA A 177 -11.39 -2.10 -9.57
CA ALA A 177 -12.34 -3.22 -9.57
C ALA A 177 -13.40 -3.15 -10.68
N ALA A 178 -14.02 -1.99 -10.89
CA ALA A 178 -15.06 -1.80 -11.91
C ALA A 178 -14.55 -1.41 -13.31
N TYR A 179 -13.28 -1.64 -13.66
CA TYR A 179 -12.81 -1.32 -15.01
C TYR A 179 -13.20 -2.42 -16.02
N LEU A 180 -14.47 -2.44 -16.41
CA LEU A 180 -14.84 -2.94 -17.73
C LEU A 180 -14.48 -1.84 -18.72
N LYS A 181 -13.58 -2.14 -19.67
CA LYS A 181 -13.47 -1.32 -20.89
C LYS A 181 -14.88 -1.25 -21.48
N GLU A 182 -15.40 -0.04 -21.65
CA GLU A 182 -16.48 0.17 -22.62
C GLU A 182 -15.99 -0.46 -23.95
N ASN A 183 -16.81 -1.36 -24.50
CA ASN A 183 -16.54 -2.06 -25.76
C ASN A 183 -16.28 -1.07 -26.89
#